data_AF-A0A9W7BPE9-F1
#
_entry.id   AF-A0A9W7BPE9-F1
#
_cell.length_a   1.000
_cell.length_b   1.000
_cell.length_c   1.000
_cell.angle_alpha   90.00
_cell.angle_beta   90.00
_cell.angle_gamma   90.00
#
_symmetry.space_group_name_H-M   'P 1'
#
loop_
_entity.id
_entity.type
_entity.pdbx_description
1 polymer ?
#
loop_
_entity_poly.entity_id
_entity_poly.type
_entity_poly.pdbx_seq_one_letter_code
_entity_poly.pdbx_strand_id
1 'polypeptide(L)'
;FIRQTLPLRAAGNEIDAPIVSSDSEMDNLSLEEEIDLMTEKEIKKTKTVSNLRNQNGVDYAPWMQISAEDETKIRQLAKEKAEARRKRKEQEAEVQGSLFLDSQAQELSGLGLKYTCVSESEVELEWVTAGEEDTEGFIVRRRKARETEWEVLATYKDWKPLISQSTTGGTYRYTDDTVSLGGWVYRVSEVSPSQVESDLCQALVEVQSKGEKLQGVIAAVGFGIIAIGSVVAGVTLDPM
;
A
#
# COMPACT_ATOMS: atom_id res chain seq x y z
N PHE A 1 -0.35 50.82 -58.46
CA PHE A 1 -0.19 51.36 -57.10
C PHE A 1 -1.30 50.80 -56.23
N ILE A 2 -1.04 49.68 -55.54
CA ILE A 2 -2.06 48.79 -54.96
C ILE A 2 -1.78 48.61 -53.46
N ARG A 3 -2.85 48.84 -52.67
CA ARG A 3 -3.19 48.39 -51.30
C ARG A 3 -2.25 48.77 -50.14
N GLN A 4 -2.74 49.71 -49.31
CA GLN A 4 -2.35 49.85 -47.91
C GLN A 4 -2.78 48.61 -47.11
N THR A 5 -1.83 48.01 -46.41
CA THR A 5 -2.01 46.93 -45.46
C THR A 5 -2.21 47.50 -44.04
N LEU A 6 -3.27 47.06 -43.36
CA LEU A 6 -3.49 47.28 -41.93
C LEU A 6 -2.49 46.44 -41.10
N PRO A 7 -1.94 46.93 -39.97
CA PRO A 7 -1.17 46.09 -39.08
C PRO A 7 -2.08 45.23 -38.20
N LEU A 8 -1.85 43.92 -38.25
CA LEU A 8 -2.38 42.92 -37.32
C LEU A 8 -1.83 43.19 -35.92
N ARG A 9 -2.76 43.38 -34.97
CA ARG A 9 -2.51 43.50 -33.54
C ARG A 9 -2.04 42.14 -33.00
N ALA A 10 -0.76 42.01 -32.67
CA ALA A 10 -0.22 40.84 -31.99
C ALA A 10 -0.70 40.85 -30.53
N ALA A 11 -1.69 40.02 -30.21
CA ALA A 11 -1.95 39.57 -28.84
C ALA A 11 -0.95 38.44 -28.55
N GLY A 12 0.17 38.79 -27.93
CA GLY A 12 1.16 37.83 -27.44
C GLY A 12 0.55 37.04 -26.28
N ASN A 13 0.34 35.76 -26.55
CA ASN A 13 -0.07 34.71 -25.62
C ASN A 13 0.96 34.63 -24.49
N GLU A 14 0.58 34.97 -23.25
CA GLU A 14 1.37 34.60 -22.08
C GLU A 14 1.38 33.07 -22.00
N ILE A 15 2.58 32.50 -22.10
CA ILE A 15 2.82 31.07 -22.09
C ILE A 15 2.53 30.59 -20.66
N ASP A 16 1.33 30.06 -20.46
CA ASP A 16 0.91 29.35 -19.27
C ASP A 16 1.85 28.13 -19.13
N ALA A 17 2.79 28.19 -18.19
CA ALA A 17 3.74 27.11 -17.96
C ALA A 17 2.99 25.81 -17.64
N PRO A 18 3.37 24.67 -18.23
CA PRO A 18 2.77 23.40 -17.87
C PRO A 18 3.16 23.07 -16.42
N ILE A 19 2.22 23.18 -15.48
CA ILE A 19 2.39 22.64 -14.12
C ILE A 19 2.23 21.12 -14.19
N VAL A 20 3.21 20.48 -14.80
CA VAL A 20 3.45 19.05 -14.67
C VAL A 20 4.55 18.90 -13.63
N SER A 21 4.25 19.27 -12.37
CA SER A 21 5.17 18.92 -11.31
C SER A 21 5.06 17.41 -11.10
N SER A 22 6.14 16.71 -11.41
CA SER A 22 6.29 15.28 -11.19
C SER A 22 6.18 14.97 -9.69
N ASP A 23 5.78 13.75 -9.34
CA ASP A 23 5.66 13.31 -7.95
C ASP A 23 6.93 13.58 -7.12
N SER A 24 8.10 13.66 -7.77
CA SER A 24 9.39 13.97 -7.16
C SER A 24 9.58 15.43 -6.72
N GLU A 25 8.88 16.39 -7.35
CA GLU A 25 8.97 17.81 -6.97
C GLU A 25 8.10 18.12 -5.74
N MET A 26 7.01 17.36 -5.54
CA MET A 26 6.15 17.51 -4.37
C MET A 26 6.81 17.02 -3.08
N ASP A 27 7.76 16.08 -3.18
CA ASP A 27 8.47 15.51 -2.04
C ASP A 27 9.46 16.49 -1.36
N ASN A 28 9.86 17.56 -2.05
CA ASN A 28 10.78 18.58 -1.52
C ASN A 28 10.05 19.83 -0.98
N LEU A 29 8.72 19.87 -1.07
CA LEU A 29 7.91 21.01 -0.63
C LEU A 29 7.45 20.86 0.83
N SER A 30 7.23 21.98 1.50
CA SER A 30 6.58 21.96 2.80
C SER A 30 5.12 21.51 2.66
N LEU A 31 4.52 21.04 3.75
CA LEU A 31 3.13 20.55 3.76
C LEU A 31 2.16 21.61 3.22
N GLU A 32 2.37 22.89 3.55
CA GLU A 32 1.49 23.98 3.10
C GLU A 32 1.66 24.26 1.60
N GLU A 33 2.89 24.24 1.09
CA GLU A 33 3.17 24.43 -0.34
C GLU A 33 2.64 23.27 -1.20
N GLU A 34 2.71 22.04 -0.70
CA GLU A 34 2.12 20.86 -1.36
C GLU A 34 0.59 20.98 -1.42
N ILE A 35 -0.06 21.40 -0.32
CA ILE A 35 -1.51 21.61 -0.25
C ILE A 35 -1.94 22.68 -1.24
N ASP A 36 -1.25 23.81 -1.29
CA ASP A 36 -1.61 24.91 -2.17
C ASP A 36 -1.42 24.52 -3.64
N LEU A 37 -0.33 23.82 -3.99
CA LEU A 37 -0.07 23.35 -5.35
C LEU A 37 -1.09 22.28 -5.79
N MET A 38 -1.52 21.39 -4.89
CA MET A 38 -2.60 20.42 -5.14
C MET A 38 -3.96 21.10 -5.31
N THR A 39 -4.26 22.07 -4.46
CA THR A 39 -5.49 22.88 -4.52
C THR A 39 -5.54 23.66 -5.84
N GLU A 40 -4.45 24.31 -6.23
CA GLU A 40 -4.34 25.02 -7.51
C GLU A 40 -4.51 24.10 -8.71
N LYS A 41 -3.91 22.90 -8.68
CA LYS A 41 -4.09 21.89 -9.74
C LYS A 41 -5.56 21.45 -9.85
N GLU A 42 -6.26 21.26 -8.73
CA GLU A 42 -7.66 20.85 -8.72
C GLU A 42 -8.60 21.99 -9.16
N ILE A 43 -8.32 23.23 -8.76
CA ILE A 43 -9.02 24.43 -9.25
C ILE A 43 -8.77 24.61 -10.75
N LYS A 44 -7.54 24.46 -11.25
CA LYS A 44 -7.22 24.55 -12.68
C LYS A 44 -7.90 23.46 -13.49
N LYS A 45 -7.89 22.20 -13.04
CA LYS A 45 -8.61 21.10 -13.71
C LYS A 45 -10.11 21.39 -13.78
N THR A 46 -10.71 21.82 -12.68
CA THR A 46 -12.13 22.15 -12.61
C THR A 46 -12.48 23.35 -13.50
N LYS A 47 -11.64 24.40 -13.53
CA LYS A 47 -11.80 25.55 -14.43
C LYS A 47 -11.67 25.18 -15.90
N THR A 48 -10.68 24.35 -16.28
CA THR A 48 -10.49 23.87 -17.65
C THR A 48 -11.70 23.04 -18.12
N VAL A 49 -12.27 22.20 -17.26
CA VAL A 49 -13.49 21.44 -17.55
C VAL A 49 -14.71 22.36 -17.69
N SER A 50 -14.82 23.40 -16.86
CA SER A 50 -15.91 24.39 -16.96
C SER A 50 -15.82 25.27 -18.21
N ASN A 51 -14.60 25.55 -18.71
CA ASN A 51 -14.33 26.39 -19.88
C ASN A 51 -14.42 25.62 -21.22
N LEU A 52 -14.80 24.34 -21.22
CA LEU A 52 -15.09 23.63 -22.46
C LEU A 52 -16.32 24.26 -23.13
N ARG A 53 -16.16 24.75 -24.37
CA ARG A 53 -17.24 25.33 -25.18
C ARG A 53 -17.66 24.40 -26.31
N ASN A 54 -18.95 24.39 -26.61
CA ASN A 54 -19.48 23.70 -27.79
C ASN A 54 -19.22 24.51 -29.08
N GLN A 55 -19.53 23.93 -30.24
CA GLN A 55 -19.32 24.57 -31.55
C GLN A 55 -20.07 25.91 -31.72
N ASN A 56 -21.08 26.16 -30.89
CA ASN A 56 -21.87 27.39 -30.87
C ASN A 56 -21.38 28.43 -29.85
N GLY A 57 -20.23 28.18 -29.20
CA GLY A 57 -19.59 29.11 -28.26
C GLY A 57 -20.24 29.14 -26.87
N VAL A 58 -21.12 28.19 -26.54
CA VAL A 58 -21.75 28.07 -25.21
C VAL A 58 -20.94 27.10 -24.36
N ASP A 59 -20.71 27.46 -23.10
CA ASP A 59 -19.99 26.63 -22.13
C ASP A 59 -20.78 25.31 -21.89
N TYR A 60 -20.08 24.18 -21.85
CA TYR A 60 -20.67 22.85 -21.66
C TYR A 60 -21.19 22.64 -20.23
N ALA A 61 -20.62 23.34 -19.24
CA ALA A 61 -20.98 23.18 -17.83
C ALA A 61 -21.07 24.53 -17.10
N PRO A 62 -22.04 25.40 -17.45
CA PRO A 62 -22.20 26.72 -16.83
C PRO A 62 -22.65 26.65 -15.36
N TRP A 63 -23.13 25.48 -14.91
CA TRP A 63 -23.53 25.17 -13.54
C TRP A 63 -22.37 24.70 -12.65
N MET A 64 -21.16 24.54 -13.20
CA MET A 64 -19.94 24.14 -12.49
C MET A 64 -19.07 25.35 -12.08
N GLN A 65 -19.68 26.52 -11.85
CA GLN A 65 -18.95 27.69 -11.38
C GLN A 65 -18.45 27.42 -9.97
N ILE A 66 -17.12 27.40 -9.80
CA ILE A 66 -16.49 27.20 -8.50
C ILE A 66 -16.86 28.38 -7.61
N SER A 67 -17.66 28.12 -6.58
CA SER A 67 -17.97 29.12 -5.55
C SER A 67 -16.82 29.21 -4.54
N ALA A 68 -16.74 30.31 -3.79
CA ALA A 68 -15.76 30.42 -2.70
C ALA A 68 -15.89 29.29 -1.67
N GLU A 69 -17.09 28.74 -1.49
CA GLU A 69 -17.33 27.57 -0.63
C GLU A 69 -16.71 26.29 -1.20
N ASP A 70 -16.72 26.11 -2.52
CA ASP A 70 -16.13 24.94 -3.17
C ASP A 70 -14.60 24.98 -3.14
N GLU A 71 -13.99 26.16 -3.25
CA GLU A 71 -12.53 26.33 -3.07
C GLU A 71 -12.08 25.90 -1.66
N THR A 72 -12.86 26.23 -0.62
CA THR A 72 -12.54 25.79 0.75
C THR A 72 -12.66 24.28 0.94
N LYS A 73 -13.65 23.63 0.31
CA LYS A 73 -13.82 22.17 0.34
C LYS A 73 -12.69 21.47 -0.42
N ILE A 74 -12.29 22.00 -1.57
CA ILE A 74 -11.15 21.49 -2.34
C ILE A 74 -9.87 21.58 -1.49
N ARG A 75 -9.64 22.70 -0.81
CA ARG A 75 -8.46 22.85 0.07
C ARG A 75 -8.48 21.87 1.25
N GLN A 76 -9.65 21.61 1.84
CA GLN A 76 -9.80 20.61 2.91
C GLN A 76 -9.50 19.20 2.41
N LEU A 77 -10.03 18.83 1.24
CA LEU A 77 -9.77 17.53 0.60
C LEU A 77 -8.30 17.38 0.19
N ALA A 78 -7.68 18.43 -0.33
CA ALA A 78 -6.26 18.44 -0.68
C ALA A 78 -5.38 18.26 0.57
N LYS A 79 -5.74 18.89 1.68
CA LYS A 79 -5.09 18.70 2.99
C LYS A 79 -5.19 17.26 3.47
N GLU A 80 -6.38 16.69 3.49
CA GLU A 80 -6.60 15.29 3.91
C GLU A 80 -5.81 14.32 3.03
N LYS A 81 -5.77 14.57 1.73
CA LYS A 81 -5.03 13.76 0.75
C LYS A 81 -3.51 13.86 0.92
N ALA A 82 -2.99 15.05 1.19
CA ALA A 82 -1.57 15.27 1.47
C ALA A 82 -1.14 14.58 2.78
N GLU A 83 -1.96 14.71 3.83
CA GLU A 83 -1.75 14.02 5.11
C GLU A 83 -1.80 12.49 4.96
N ALA A 84 -2.75 11.96 4.20
CA ALA A 84 -2.84 10.53 3.90
C ALA A 84 -1.62 10.02 3.12
N ARG A 85 -1.11 10.81 2.15
CA ARG A 85 0.10 10.47 1.39
C ARG A 85 1.33 10.44 2.29
N ARG A 86 1.50 11.44 3.17
CA ARG A 86 2.61 11.44 4.14
C ARG A 86 2.53 10.28 5.10
N LYS A 87 1.35 9.99 5.64
CA LYS A 87 1.15 8.86 6.55
C LYS A 87 1.48 7.52 5.87
N ARG A 88 1.13 7.36 4.59
CA ARG A 88 1.52 6.18 3.81
C ARG A 88 3.03 6.10 3.59
N LYS A 89 3.66 7.22 3.26
CA LYS A 89 5.12 7.31 3.07
C LYS A 89 5.89 7.03 4.36
N GLU A 90 5.39 7.49 5.50
CA GLU A 90 5.93 7.20 6.83
C GLU A 90 5.81 5.70 7.15
N GLN A 91 4.67 5.08 6.84
CA GLN A 91 4.47 3.64 6.98
C GLN A 91 5.37 2.81 6.05
N GLU A 92 5.60 3.28 4.83
CA GLU A 92 6.51 2.67 3.87
C GLU A 92 7.98 2.87 4.30
N ALA A 93 8.34 4.01 4.91
CA ALA A 93 9.68 4.26 5.44
C ALA A 93 10.00 3.48 6.73
N GLU A 94 8.99 3.00 7.45
CA GLU A 94 9.16 2.08 8.59
C GLU A 94 9.66 0.70 8.14
N VAL A 95 9.46 0.35 6.87
CA VAL A 95 9.98 -0.88 6.27
C VAL A 95 11.38 -0.59 5.75
N GLN A 96 12.37 -1.37 6.19
CA GLN A 96 13.76 -1.19 5.76
C GLN A 96 14.26 -2.37 4.93
N GLY A 97 15.26 -2.14 4.07
CA GLY A 97 15.97 -3.21 3.39
C GLY A 97 15.18 -3.89 2.27
N SER A 98 15.29 -5.22 2.18
CA SER A 98 14.76 -6.02 1.06
C SER A 98 13.24 -5.91 0.90
N LEU A 99 12.51 -5.89 2.01
CA LEU A 99 11.04 -5.74 2.03
C LEU A 99 10.58 -4.38 1.47
N PHE A 100 11.38 -3.31 1.62
CA PHE A 100 11.07 -1.99 1.05
C PHE A 100 11.24 -1.98 -0.46
N LEU A 101 12.30 -2.63 -0.96
CA LEU A 101 12.66 -2.62 -2.36
C LEU A 101 11.76 -3.51 -3.22
N ASP A 102 11.24 -4.61 -2.66
CA ASP A 102 10.53 -5.60 -3.47
C ASP A 102 9.41 -6.36 -2.74
N SER A 103 8.49 -5.61 -2.12
CA SER A 103 7.31 -6.19 -1.47
C SER A 103 6.47 -7.09 -2.40
N GLN A 104 6.46 -6.84 -3.73
CA GLN A 104 5.71 -7.66 -4.67
C GLN A 104 6.47 -8.92 -5.10
N ALA A 105 7.78 -8.88 -5.37
CA ALA A 105 8.49 -10.12 -5.68
C ALA A 105 8.72 -10.97 -4.44
N GLN A 106 8.59 -10.45 -3.24
CA GLN A 106 8.65 -11.27 -2.04
C GLN A 106 7.41 -12.17 -1.87
N GLU A 107 6.25 -11.71 -2.34
CA GLU A 107 5.06 -12.55 -2.47
C GLU A 107 5.23 -13.61 -3.58
N LEU A 108 6.01 -13.30 -4.63
CA LEU A 108 6.20 -14.17 -5.80
C LEU A 108 7.37 -15.17 -5.69
N SER A 109 8.42 -14.84 -4.92
CA SER A 109 9.70 -15.58 -4.86
C SER A 109 9.68 -16.77 -3.90
N GLY A 110 8.64 -16.92 -3.09
CA GLY A 110 8.54 -18.01 -2.10
C GLY A 110 9.46 -17.86 -0.88
N LEU A 111 10.22 -16.75 -0.79
CA LEU A 111 11.03 -16.35 0.37
C LEU A 111 10.22 -15.67 1.49
N GLY A 112 8.92 -15.44 1.25
CA GLY A 112 8.01 -14.83 2.23
C GLY A 112 7.87 -15.65 3.52
N LEU A 113 7.35 -14.98 4.56
CA LEU A 113 7.13 -15.59 5.86
C LEU A 113 5.92 -16.54 5.80
N LYS A 114 6.17 -17.84 5.92
CA LYS A 114 5.12 -18.85 6.08
C LYS A 114 4.74 -18.95 7.55
N TYR A 115 3.47 -19.19 7.81
CA TYR A 115 2.99 -19.41 9.17
C TYR A 115 1.94 -20.50 9.24
N THR A 116 1.87 -21.16 10.39
CA THR A 116 0.82 -22.12 10.75
C THR A 116 0.32 -21.81 12.16
N CYS A 117 -0.97 -21.49 12.28
CA CYS A 117 -1.62 -21.39 13.59
C CYS A 117 -1.90 -22.81 14.11
N VAL A 118 -1.02 -23.33 14.97
CA VAL A 118 -1.12 -24.67 15.56
C VAL A 118 -2.25 -24.72 16.57
N SER A 119 -2.38 -23.67 17.39
CA SER A 119 -3.44 -23.53 18.39
C SER A 119 -3.90 -22.08 18.55
N GLU A 120 -4.79 -21.83 19.51
CA GLU A 120 -5.28 -20.48 19.85
C GLU A 120 -4.21 -19.61 20.54
N SER A 121 -3.10 -20.23 20.96
CA SER A 121 -1.99 -19.58 21.64
C SER A 121 -0.62 -19.98 21.08
N GLU A 122 -0.58 -20.54 19.87
CA GLU A 122 0.66 -21.03 19.28
C GLU A 122 0.68 -20.82 17.76
N VAL A 123 1.70 -20.11 17.29
CA VAL A 123 1.97 -19.86 15.88
C VAL A 123 3.38 -20.30 15.55
N GLU A 124 3.49 -21.18 14.56
CA GLU A 124 4.76 -21.56 13.96
C GLU A 124 5.04 -20.67 12.76
N LEU A 125 6.25 -20.14 12.69
CA LEU A 125 6.78 -19.33 11.59
C LEU A 125 7.89 -20.12 10.89
N GLU A 126 7.91 -20.07 9.56
CA GLU A 126 8.96 -20.64 8.73
C GLU A 126 9.34 -19.65 7.62
N TRP A 127 10.63 -19.44 7.41
CA TRP A 127 11.14 -18.68 6.27
C TRP A 127 12.40 -19.33 5.72
N VAL A 128 12.69 -19.01 4.47
CA VAL A 128 13.84 -19.53 3.72
C VAL A 128 14.64 -18.36 3.18
N THR A 129 15.95 -18.47 3.21
CA THR A 129 16.90 -17.51 2.64
C THR A 129 17.62 -18.14 1.45
N ALA A 130 17.97 -17.34 0.45
CA ALA A 130 18.69 -17.79 -0.75
C ALA A 130 20.21 -17.50 -0.69
N GLY A 131 20.65 -16.67 0.27
CA GLY A 131 22.05 -16.32 0.48
C GLY A 131 22.20 -15.49 1.76
N GLU A 132 23.28 -15.71 2.51
CA GLU A 132 23.52 -15.09 3.84
C GLU A 132 24.99 -14.64 4.00
N GLU A 133 25.64 -14.25 2.89
CA GLU A 133 27.07 -13.91 2.88
C GLU A 133 27.45 -12.81 3.88
N ASP A 134 26.55 -11.83 4.08
CA ASP A 134 26.71 -10.71 5.00
C ASP A 134 25.62 -10.71 6.09
N THR A 135 25.23 -11.88 6.59
CA THR A 135 24.21 -12.02 7.63
C THR A 135 24.80 -12.71 8.86
N GLU A 136 24.72 -12.05 10.02
CA GLU A 136 25.09 -12.63 11.32
C GLU A 136 23.96 -13.49 11.90
N GLY A 137 22.71 -13.07 11.69
CA GLY A 137 21.53 -13.81 12.10
C GLY A 137 20.24 -13.02 11.92
N PHE A 138 19.17 -13.49 12.55
CA PHE A 138 17.82 -12.96 12.38
C PHE A 138 17.19 -12.51 13.70
N ILE A 139 16.26 -11.57 13.58
CA ILE A 139 15.41 -11.09 14.67
C ILE A 139 13.95 -11.31 14.26
N VAL A 140 13.18 -11.94 15.14
CA VAL A 140 11.75 -12.17 14.97
C VAL A 140 10.99 -11.17 15.83
N ARG A 141 10.10 -10.42 15.20
CA ARG A 141 9.28 -9.38 15.83
C ARG A 141 7.81 -9.62 15.58
N ARG A 142 6.98 -9.14 16.51
CA ARG A 142 5.53 -9.19 16.43
C ARG A 142 4.93 -7.87 16.87
N ARG A 143 3.84 -7.49 16.24
CA ARG A 143 2.95 -6.43 16.73
C ARG A 143 1.49 -6.78 16.46
N LYS A 144 0.56 -6.15 17.18
CA LYS A 144 -0.86 -6.24 16.80
C LYS A 144 -1.10 -5.49 15.50
N ALA A 145 -2.01 -6.00 14.67
CA ALA A 145 -2.28 -5.45 13.34
C ALA A 145 -2.73 -3.97 13.31
N ARG A 146 -3.20 -3.44 14.43
CA ARG A 146 -3.66 -2.04 14.55
C ARG A 146 -2.73 -1.16 15.40
N GLU A 147 -1.62 -1.72 15.86
CA GLU A 147 -0.64 -1.03 16.70
C GLU A 147 0.65 -0.83 15.91
N THR A 148 1.46 0.15 16.30
CA THR A 148 2.74 0.48 15.63
C THR A 148 3.95 -0.05 16.38
N GLU A 149 3.79 -0.45 17.65
CA GLU A 149 4.91 -0.89 18.47
C GLU A 149 5.24 -2.35 18.20
N TRP A 150 6.53 -2.62 17.96
CA TRP A 150 7.05 -3.97 17.74
C TRP A 150 7.62 -4.54 19.04
N GLU A 151 7.21 -5.75 19.36
CA GLU A 151 7.80 -6.60 20.39
C GLU A 151 8.83 -7.53 19.75
N VAL A 152 10.02 -7.63 20.37
CA VAL A 152 11.05 -8.59 19.96
C VAL A 152 10.78 -9.92 20.66
N LEU A 153 10.47 -10.95 19.88
CA LEU A 153 10.17 -12.29 20.40
C LEU A 153 11.43 -13.14 20.55
N ALA A 154 12.32 -13.05 19.56
CA ALA A 154 13.59 -13.77 19.56
C ALA A 154 14.63 -13.06 18.71
N THR A 155 15.90 -13.26 19.08
CA THR A 155 17.06 -12.75 18.36
C THR A 155 18.13 -13.84 18.28
N TYR A 156 18.96 -13.81 17.25
CA TYR A 156 20.14 -14.69 17.10
C TYR A 156 21.09 -14.70 18.29
N LYS A 157 21.08 -13.64 19.12
CA LYS A 157 21.88 -13.56 20.37
C LYS A 157 21.33 -14.47 21.48
N ASP A 158 20.01 -14.54 21.58
CA ASP A 158 19.30 -15.26 22.65
C ASP A 158 18.87 -16.66 22.21
N TRP A 159 18.64 -16.85 20.90
CA TRP A 159 18.16 -18.08 20.29
C TRP A 159 19.09 -18.53 19.16
N LYS A 160 19.96 -19.49 19.45
CA LYS A 160 21.01 -19.96 18.52
C LYS A 160 20.51 -20.43 17.15
N PRO A 161 19.35 -21.08 17.00
CA PRO A 161 18.82 -21.43 15.69
C PRO A 161 18.57 -20.25 14.72
N LEU A 162 18.58 -19.00 15.21
CA LEU A 162 18.46 -17.80 14.38
C LEU A 162 19.82 -17.23 13.94
N ILE A 163 20.93 -17.87 14.30
CA ILE A 163 22.25 -17.53 13.74
C ILE A 163 22.28 -18.00 12.29
N SER A 164 22.88 -17.17 11.42
CA SER A 164 23.09 -17.50 10.01
C SER A 164 23.74 -18.88 9.84
N GLN A 165 23.16 -19.71 8.99
CA GLN A 165 23.54 -21.11 8.84
C GLN A 165 24.58 -21.30 7.76
N SER A 166 24.44 -20.62 6.61
CA SER A 166 25.37 -20.79 5.49
C SER A 166 25.29 -19.65 4.49
N THR A 167 26.38 -19.38 3.78
CA THR A 167 26.42 -18.40 2.68
C THR A 167 25.40 -18.67 1.57
N THR A 168 24.94 -19.92 1.41
CA THR A 168 23.95 -20.33 0.40
C THR A 168 22.50 -20.20 0.89
N GLY A 169 22.29 -19.68 2.10
CA GLY A 169 20.99 -19.61 2.75
C GLY A 169 20.68 -20.83 3.62
N GLY A 170 19.48 -20.82 4.18
CA GLY A 170 19.00 -21.77 5.16
C GLY A 170 17.48 -21.75 5.30
N THR A 171 16.96 -22.71 6.06
CA THR A 171 15.55 -22.75 6.47
C THR A 171 15.48 -22.54 7.97
N TYR A 172 14.63 -21.61 8.39
CA TYR A 172 14.49 -21.20 9.77
C TYR A 172 13.07 -21.42 10.25
N ARG A 173 12.96 -21.74 11.54
CA ARG A 173 11.69 -21.92 12.22
C ARG A 173 11.71 -21.27 13.58
N TYR A 174 10.58 -20.67 13.93
CA TYR A 174 10.34 -20.13 15.25
C TYR A 174 8.91 -20.40 15.68
N THR A 175 8.71 -20.77 16.93
CA THR A 175 7.39 -21.01 17.51
C THR A 175 7.12 -19.94 18.56
N ASP A 176 6.04 -19.19 18.37
CA ASP A 176 5.54 -18.22 19.33
C ASP A 176 4.39 -18.85 20.14
N ASP A 177 4.67 -19.14 21.40
CA ASP A 177 3.74 -19.73 22.38
C ASP A 177 3.07 -18.67 23.29
N THR A 178 3.30 -17.39 23.02
CA THR A 178 2.78 -16.27 23.81
C THR A 178 1.62 -15.53 23.13
N VAL A 179 1.30 -15.94 21.89
CA VAL A 179 0.29 -15.29 21.07
C VAL A 179 -1.12 -15.49 21.65
N SER A 180 -2.01 -14.55 21.38
CA SER A 180 -3.42 -14.62 21.75
C SER A 180 -4.31 -14.38 20.55
N LEU A 181 -5.61 -14.65 20.70
CA LEU A 181 -6.62 -14.45 19.66
C LEU A 181 -6.56 -13.03 19.07
N GLY A 182 -6.67 -12.93 17.75
CA GLY A 182 -6.68 -11.66 17.02
C GLY A 182 -5.73 -11.62 15.82
N GLY A 183 -5.59 -10.42 15.24
CA GLY A 183 -4.72 -10.15 14.10
C GLY A 183 -3.35 -9.62 14.53
N TRP A 184 -2.30 -10.28 14.05
CA TRP A 184 -0.91 -9.99 14.38
C TRP A 184 -0.08 -9.83 13.12
N VAL A 185 0.89 -8.93 13.13
CA VAL A 185 1.90 -8.84 12.06
C VAL A 185 3.20 -9.37 12.63
N TYR A 186 3.73 -10.38 11.98
CA TYR A 186 5.07 -10.90 12.24
C TYR A 186 6.03 -10.35 11.19
N ARG A 187 7.25 -10.05 11.64
CA ARG A 187 8.32 -9.60 10.77
C ARG A 187 9.62 -10.29 11.16
N VAL A 188 10.38 -10.69 10.16
CA VAL A 188 11.73 -11.19 10.32
C VAL A 188 12.67 -10.19 9.69
N SER A 189 13.67 -9.76 10.45
CA SER A 189 14.74 -8.89 9.99
C SER A 189 16.06 -9.65 10.03
N GLU A 190 16.88 -9.50 9.00
CA GLU A 190 18.26 -9.95 8.99
C GLU A 190 19.17 -8.89 9.61
N VAL A 191 20.25 -9.32 10.26
CA VAL A 191 21.25 -8.43 10.87
C VAL A 191 22.60 -8.70 10.23
N SER A 192 23.21 -7.65 9.70
CA SER A 192 24.54 -7.74 9.11
C SER A 192 25.64 -7.74 10.19
N PRO A 193 26.88 -8.16 9.86
CA PRO A 193 28.03 -8.00 10.75
C PRO A 193 28.26 -6.56 11.21
N SER A 194 27.83 -5.56 10.41
CA SER A 194 27.87 -4.13 10.77
C SER A 194 26.72 -3.69 11.69
N GLN A 195 25.92 -4.63 12.21
CA GLN A 195 24.72 -4.39 13.03
C GLN A 195 23.65 -3.55 12.32
N VAL A 196 23.62 -3.60 10.98
CA VAL A 196 22.54 -2.99 10.20
C VAL A 196 21.43 -4.01 10.07
N GLU A 197 20.21 -3.57 10.36
CA GLU A 197 19.03 -4.40 10.20
C GLU A 197 18.38 -4.16 8.84
N SER A 198 17.94 -5.24 8.20
CA SER A 198 17.21 -5.22 6.95
C SER A 198 15.97 -6.08 7.12
N ASP A 199 14.79 -5.56 6.83
CA ASP A 199 13.58 -6.35 6.96
C ASP A 199 13.54 -7.35 5.82
N LEU A 200 13.58 -8.63 6.20
CA LEU A 200 13.52 -9.72 5.26
C LEU A 200 12.06 -9.90 4.86
N CYS A 201 11.19 -10.43 5.70
CA CYS A 201 9.81 -10.74 5.31
C CYS A 201 8.80 -10.41 6.41
N GLN A 202 7.52 -10.29 6.03
CA GLN A 202 6.41 -10.08 6.96
C GLN A 202 5.17 -10.89 6.58
N ALA A 203 4.32 -11.19 7.56
CA ALA A 203 3.01 -11.79 7.34
C ALA A 203 1.97 -11.27 8.34
N LEU A 204 0.74 -11.06 7.85
CA LEU A 204 -0.45 -10.89 8.69
C LEU A 204 -0.98 -12.27 9.06
N VAL A 205 -1.06 -12.53 10.35
CA VAL A 205 -1.52 -13.77 10.96
C VAL A 205 -2.80 -13.50 11.72
N GLU A 206 -3.87 -14.22 11.38
CA GLU A 206 -5.11 -14.21 12.15
C GLU A 206 -5.21 -15.46 13.02
N VAL A 207 -5.13 -15.27 14.34
CA VAL A 207 -5.32 -16.33 15.32
C VAL A 207 -6.78 -16.34 15.72
N GLN A 208 -7.50 -17.35 15.22
CA GLN A 208 -8.93 -17.53 15.43
C GLN A 208 -9.20 -18.60 16.48
N SER A 209 -10.29 -18.45 17.22
CA SER A 209 -10.78 -19.49 18.11
C SER A 209 -11.26 -20.72 17.34
N LYS A 210 -11.31 -21.88 17.99
CA LYS A 210 -11.89 -23.10 17.41
C LYS A 210 -13.33 -22.89 16.93
N GLY A 211 -14.11 -22.07 17.63
CA GLY A 211 -15.49 -21.74 17.28
C GLY A 211 -15.58 -20.97 15.96
N GLU A 212 -14.74 -19.96 15.77
CA GLU A 212 -14.68 -19.16 14.54
C GLU A 212 -14.20 -19.99 13.35
N LYS A 213 -13.14 -20.79 13.55
CA LYS A 213 -12.63 -21.72 12.53
C LYS A 213 -13.70 -22.71 12.08
N LEU A 214 -14.47 -23.26 13.02
CA LEU A 214 -15.56 -24.18 12.72
C LEU A 214 -16.71 -23.49 11.98
N GLN A 215 -17.10 -22.28 12.40
CA GLN A 215 -18.12 -21.49 11.70
C GLN A 215 -17.72 -21.17 10.26
N GLY A 216 -16.46 -20.79 10.02
CA GLY A 216 -15.94 -20.54 8.68
C GLY A 216 -16.03 -21.76 7.77
N VAL A 217 -15.65 -22.94 8.28
CA VAL A 217 -15.77 -24.21 7.55
C VAL A 217 -17.23 -24.55 7.24
N ILE A 218 -18.12 -24.43 8.22
CA ILE A 218 -19.55 -24.71 8.04
C ILE A 218 -20.15 -23.76 6.99
N ALA A 219 -19.84 -22.46 7.05
CA ALA A 219 -20.30 -21.49 6.08
C ALA A 219 -19.80 -21.82 4.66
N ALA A 220 -18.51 -22.15 4.51
CA ALA A 220 -17.94 -22.51 3.22
C ALA A 220 -18.60 -23.75 2.59
N VAL A 221 -18.87 -24.79 3.39
CA VAL A 221 -19.59 -25.98 2.93
C VAL A 221 -21.03 -25.64 2.51
N GLY A 222 -21.72 -24.83 3.31
CA GLY A 222 -23.08 -24.37 2.99
C GLY A 222 -23.15 -23.61 1.67
N PHE A 223 -22.25 -22.66 1.45
CA PHE A 223 -22.15 -21.93 0.17
C PHE A 223 -21.81 -22.85 -1.00
N GLY A 224 -20.91 -23.83 -0.80
CA GLY A 224 -20.56 -24.81 -1.84
C GLY A 224 -21.77 -25.60 -2.33
N ILE A 225 -22.62 -26.07 -1.40
CA ILE A 225 -23.83 -26.82 -1.75
C ILE A 225 -24.82 -25.94 -2.53
N ILE A 226 -25.03 -24.69 -2.10
CA ILE A 226 -25.94 -23.75 -2.78
C ILE A 226 -25.43 -23.40 -4.18
N ALA A 227 -24.12 -23.19 -4.33
CA ALA A 227 -23.51 -22.88 -5.62
C ALA A 227 -23.67 -24.04 -6.61
N ILE A 228 -23.40 -25.28 -6.18
CA ILE A 228 -23.61 -26.48 -7.01
C ILE A 228 -25.10 -26.61 -7.38
N GLY A 229 -26.00 -26.44 -6.42
CA GLY A 229 -27.44 -26.48 -6.66
C GLY A 229 -27.90 -25.43 -7.67
N SER A 230 -27.37 -24.21 -7.60
CA SER A 230 -27.68 -23.12 -8.53
C SER A 230 -27.17 -23.40 -9.94
N VAL A 231 -25.99 -24.00 -10.08
CA VAL A 231 -25.46 -24.40 -11.40
C VAL A 231 -26.32 -25.51 -12.02
N VAL A 232 -26.68 -26.53 -11.24
CA VAL A 232 -27.55 -27.63 -11.72
C VAL A 232 -28.93 -27.10 -12.09
N ALA A 233 -29.52 -26.24 -11.25
CA ALA A 233 -30.79 -25.60 -11.52
C ALA A 233 -30.71 -24.72 -12.79
N GLY A 234 -29.64 -23.94 -12.95
CA GLY A 234 -29.43 -23.11 -14.15
C GLY A 234 -29.33 -23.94 -15.44
N VAL A 235 -28.57 -25.04 -15.44
CA VAL A 235 -28.42 -25.92 -16.62
C VAL A 235 -29.72 -26.69 -16.92
N THR A 236 -30.53 -27.00 -15.91
CA THR A 236 -31.79 -27.76 -16.10
C THR A 236 -33.00 -26.87 -16.38
N LEU A 237 -32.98 -25.60 -15.94
CA LEU A 237 -34.05 -24.62 -16.12
C LEU A 237 -33.82 -23.70 -17.33
N ASP A 238 -32.74 -23.86 -18.09
CA ASP A 238 -32.53 -23.20 -19.37
C ASP A 238 -33.02 -24.11 -20.51
N PRO A 239 -34.25 -23.91 -21.04
CA PRO A 239 -34.69 -24.65 -22.20
C PRO A 239 -34.02 -24.05 -23.44
N MET A 240 -33.06 -24.77 -24.02
CA MET A 240 -32.62 -24.54 -25.40
C MET A 240 -33.80 -24.63 -26.38
#